data_AF-A0A0X3VIW2-F1
#
_entry.id   AF-A0A0X3VIW2-F1
#
_cell.length_a   1.000
_cell.length_b   1.000
_cell.length_c   1.000
_cell.angle_alpha   90.00
_cell.angle_beta   90.00
_cell.angle_gamma   90.00
#
_symmetry.space_group_name_H-M   'P 1'
#
loop_
_entity.id
_entity.type
_entity.pdbx_description
1 polymer ?
#
loop_
_entity_poly.entity_id
_entity_poly.type
_entity_poly.pdbx_seq_one_letter_code
_entity_poly.pdbx_strand_id
1 'polypeptide(L)'
;MAHHYHVGFNLVGRAPQADDVQCVEDAEDAVLALEALLTEQIDEWAERCDHFGNDPEWVGCSCAWCNLVLDVERVRDHIGDESLGFKLREHGQAGEVFYAPGSGGKAFWIKRVDGKSCAT
;
A
#
# COMPACT_ATOMS: atom_id res chain seq x y z
N MET A 1 -8.52 -23.82 -11.22
CA MET A 1 -7.60 -23.80 -10.05
C MET A 1 -8.15 -22.74 -9.11
N ALA A 2 -8.06 -22.96 -7.79
CA ALA A 2 -8.36 -21.88 -6.86
C ALA A 2 -7.25 -20.82 -7.00
N HIS A 3 -7.64 -19.55 -7.03
CA HIS A 3 -6.74 -18.42 -7.01
C HIS A 3 -6.99 -17.67 -5.72
N HIS A 4 -5.92 -17.17 -5.11
CA HIS A 4 -5.97 -16.27 -3.98
C HIS A 4 -4.99 -15.13 -4.23
N TYR A 5 -4.97 -14.13 -3.35
CA TYR A 5 -4.14 -12.97 -3.47
C TYR A 5 -3.28 -12.83 -2.23
N HIS A 6 -2.01 -12.52 -2.45
CA HIS A 6 -1.11 -12.05 -1.43
C HIS A 6 -1.05 -10.54 -1.49
N VAL A 7 -1.14 -9.91 -0.33
CA VAL A 7 -1.08 -8.46 -0.15
C VAL A 7 -0.02 -8.17 0.89
N GLY A 8 0.82 -7.17 0.65
CA GLY A 8 1.85 -6.85 1.63
C GLY A 8 2.71 -5.67 1.22
N PHE A 9 3.76 -5.47 2.00
CA PHE A 9 4.80 -4.50 1.68
C PHE A 9 6.19 -5.07 1.93
N ASN A 10 7.19 -4.45 1.33
CA ASN A 10 8.59 -4.74 1.63
C ASN A 10 9.47 -3.50 1.38
N LEU A 11 10.63 -3.47 2.01
CA LEU A 11 11.67 -2.50 1.63
C LEU A 11 12.18 -2.83 0.23
N VAL A 12 12.36 -1.79 -0.60
CA VAL A 12 12.91 -1.92 -1.96
C VAL A 12 14.28 -2.61 -1.90
N GLY A 13 14.47 -3.62 -2.74
CA GLY A 13 15.68 -4.44 -2.77
C GLY A 13 15.72 -5.55 -1.71
N ARG A 14 14.67 -5.72 -0.91
CA ARG A 14 14.50 -6.84 0.02
C ARG A 14 13.29 -7.69 -0.38
N ALA A 15 13.37 -9.00 -0.10
CA ALA A 15 12.22 -9.88 -0.25
C ALA A 15 11.16 -9.56 0.84
N PRO A 16 9.87 -9.78 0.56
CA PRO A 16 8.83 -9.72 1.57
C PRO A 16 9.11 -10.69 2.72
N GLN A 17 8.85 -10.26 3.95
CA GLN A 17 8.87 -11.16 5.09
C GLN A 17 7.52 -11.87 5.19
N ALA A 18 7.50 -13.10 5.71
CA ALA A 18 6.26 -13.87 5.81
C ALA A 18 5.19 -13.14 6.64
N ASP A 19 5.62 -12.44 7.70
CA ASP A 19 4.73 -11.72 8.61
C ASP A 19 4.18 -10.41 8.00
N ASP A 20 4.78 -9.92 6.91
CA ASP A 20 4.35 -8.72 6.18
C ASP A 20 3.40 -9.05 5.00
N VAL A 21 2.93 -10.31 4.91
CA VAL A 21 2.09 -10.79 3.82
C VAL A 21 0.77 -11.34 4.34
N GLN A 22 -0.32 -10.71 3.94
CA GLN A 22 -1.68 -11.19 4.13
C GLN A 22 -2.12 -12.05 2.92
N CYS A 23 -2.80 -13.16 3.19
CA CYS A 23 -3.46 -13.97 2.16
C CYS A 23 -4.97 -13.73 2.20
N VAL A 24 -5.58 -13.43 1.05
CA VAL A 24 -7.04 -13.26 0.90
C VAL A 24 -7.55 -14.01 -0.33
N GLU A 25 -8.80 -14.46 -0.30
CA GLU A 25 -9.36 -15.34 -1.33
C GLU A 25 -9.85 -14.58 -2.57
N ASP A 26 -10.27 -13.32 -2.43
CA ASP A 26 -10.84 -12.53 -3.51
C ASP A 26 -10.08 -11.21 -3.75
N ALA A 27 -10.33 -10.64 -4.93
CA ALA A 27 -9.62 -9.45 -5.39
C ALA A 27 -10.12 -8.17 -4.71
N GLU A 28 -11.37 -8.12 -4.24
CA GLU A 28 -11.94 -6.95 -3.58
C GLU A 28 -11.36 -6.83 -2.17
N ASP A 29 -11.32 -7.93 -1.43
CA ASP A 29 -10.64 -8.06 -0.14
C ASP A 29 -9.14 -7.76 -0.27
N ALA A 30 -8.51 -8.11 -1.40
CA ALA A 30 -7.11 -7.77 -1.65
C ALA A 30 -6.87 -6.26 -1.80
N VAL A 31 -7.82 -5.57 -2.44
CA VAL A 31 -7.78 -4.11 -2.57
C VAL A 31 -8.03 -3.46 -1.21
N LEU A 32 -9.01 -3.93 -0.44
CA LEU A 32 -9.28 -3.44 0.92
C LEU A 32 -8.09 -3.66 1.87
N ALA A 33 -7.43 -4.81 1.78
CA ALA A 33 -6.22 -5.09 2.56
C ALA A 33 -5.07 -4.14 2.19
N LEU A 34 -4.89 -3.84 0.90
CA LEU A 34 -3.86 -2.90 0.46
C LEU A 34 -4.21 -1.47 0.91
N GLU A 35 -5.47 -1.07 0.85
CA GLU A 35 -5.97 0.22 1.35
C GLU A 35 -5.70 0.38 2.86
N ALA A 36 -5.93 -0.68 3.65
CA ALA A 36 -5.62 -0.69 5.08
C ALA A 36 -4.12 -0.49 5.35
N LEU A 37 -3.25 -1.22 4.64
CA LEU A 37 -1.79 -1.05 4.77
C LEU A 37 -1.31 0.35 4.40
N LEU A 38 -1.90 0.96 3.36
CA LEU A 38 -1.59 2.34 2.97
C LEU A 38 -2.06 3.34 4.04
N THR A 39 -3.21 3.08 4.67
CA THR A 39 -3.75 3.92 5.76
C THR A 39 -2.87 3.85 7.00
N GLU A 40 -2.48 2.65 7.44
CA GLU A 40 -1.51 2.49 8.53
C GLU A 40 -0.19 3.19 8.22
N GLN A 41 0.25 3.15 6.96
CA GLN A 41 1.46 3.82 6.54
C GLN A 41 1.35 5.34 6.56
N ILE A 42 0.21 5.88 6.14
CA ILE A 42 -0.11 7.32 6.21
C ILE A 42 0.03 7.77 7.66
N ASP A 43 -0.59 7.07 8.61
CA ASP A 43 -0.52 7.42 10.03
C ASP A 43 0.94 7.41 10.54
N GLU A 44 1.72 6.37 10.22
CA GLU A 44 3.13 6.27 10.64
C GLU A 44 4.01 7.39 10.06
N TRP A 45 3.79 7.79 8.80
CA TRP A 45 4.58 8.84 8.15
C TRP A 45 4.10 10.24 8.52
N ALA A 46 2.80 10.39 8.77
CA ALA A 46 2.21 11.62 9.27
C ALA A 46 2.82 12.00 10.62
N GLU A 47 2.99 11.05 11.54
CA GLU A 47 3.66 11.28 12.83
C GLU A 47 5.11 11.80 12.73
N ARG A 48 5.78 11.60 11.58
CA ARG A 48 7.14 12.13 11.34
C ARG A 48 7.16 13.55 10.81
N CYS A 49 6.00 14.12 10.49
CA CYS A 49 5.88 15.52 10.16
C CYS A 49 5.79 16.36 11.44
N ASP A 50 6.68 17.34 11.58
CA ASP A 50 6.69 18.28 12.71
C ASP A 50 5.38 19.08 12.87
N HIS A 51 4.57 19.16 11.81
CA HIS A 51 3.28 19.86 11.79
C HIS A 51 2.08 18.95 12.08
N PHE A 52 2.28 17.64 12.23
CA PHE A 52 1.20 16.69 12.48
C PHE A 52 0.45 17.00 13.78
N GLY A 53 -0.89 16.98 13.71
CA GLY A 53 -1.77 17.26 14.84
C GLY A 53 -1.95 18.74 15.21
N ASN A 54 -1.25 19.67 14.55
CA ASN A 54 -1.26 21.10 14.89
C ASN A 54 -2.06 22.00 13.92
N ASP A 55 -2.64 21.45 12.84
CA ASP A 55 -3.47 22.21 11.88
C ASP A 55 -4.72 21.39 11.48
N PRO A 56 -5.95 21.92 11.65
CA PRO A 56 -7.19 21.19 11.36
C PRO A 56 -7.44 20.92 9.86
N GLU A 57 -6.70 21.61 9.00
CA GLU A 57 -6.62 21.34 7.57
C GLU A 57 -5.12 21.29 7.29
N TRP A 58 -4.58 20.31 6.56
CA TRP A 58 -3.15 20.19 6.24
C TRP A 58 -2.61 21.34 5.34
N VAL A 59 -3.22 22.51 5.42
CA VAL A 59 -3.11 23.70 4.60
C VAL A 59 -1.83 24.43 4.96
N GLY A 60 -0.73 24.05 4.30
CA GLY A 60 0.48 24.87 4.23
C GLY A 60 1.78 24.13 4.52
N CYS A 61 1.74 22.89 5.01
CA CYS A 61 2.94 22.08 5.16
C CYS A 61 3.37 21.49 3.80
N SER A 62 4.50 21.97 3.28
CA SER A 62 5.12 21.47 2.04
C SER A 62 6.39 20.65 2.30
N CYS A 63 6.58 20.17 3.54
CA CYS A 63 7.73 19.35 3.88
C CYS A 63 7.66 18.00 3.14
N ALA A 64 8.81 17.33 3.04
CA ALA A 64 8.90 16.08 2.30
C ALA A 64 8.00 14.96 2.87
N TRP A 65 7.73 14.97 4.18
CA TRP A 65 6.78 14.04 4.81
C TRP A 65 5.32 14.35 4.47
N CYS A 66 4.91 15.62 4.45
CA CYS A 66 3.57 16.04 4.03
C CYS A 66 3.29 15.64 2.57
N ASN A 67 4.23 15.91 1.66
CA ASN A 67 4.08 15.53 0.25
C ASN A 67 3.98 14.00 0.08
N LEU A 68 4.78 13.25 0.84
CA LEU A 68 4.73 11.79 0.82
C LEU A 68 3.37 11.27 1.27
N VAL A 69 2.83 11.77 2.39
CA VAL A 69 1.49 11.38 2.88
C VAL A 69 0.43 11.67 1.83
N LEU A 70 0.43 12.88 1.24
CA LEU A 70 -0.52 13.25 0.18
C LEU A 70 -0.40 12.36 -1.06
N ASP A 71 0.81 11.93 -1.42
CA ASP A 71 1.01 10.99 -2.53
C ASP A 71 0.45 9.60 -2.22
N VAL A 72 0.61 9.12 -0.97
CA VAL A 72 0.02 7.86 -0.51
C VAL A 72 -1.50 7.93 -0.47
N GLU A 73 -2.06 9.02 0.06
CA GLU A 73 -3.51 9.28 0.07
C GLU A 73 -4.06 9.28 -1.36
N ARG A 74 -3.39 9.95 -2.29
CA ARG A 74 -3.80 9.96 -3.70
C ARG A 74 -3.83 8.55 -4.27
N VAL A 75 -2.82 7.73 -3.99
CA VAL A 75 -2.78 6.33 -4.47
C VAL A 75 -3.86 5.48 -3.81
N ARG A 76 -4.06 5.62 -2.50
CA ARG A 76 -5.11 4.95 -1.74
C ARG A 76 -6.48 5.27 -2.31
N ASP A 77 -6.79 6.55 -2.53
CA ASP A 77 -8.09 6.99 -3.01
C ASP A 77 -8.39 6.52 -4.46
N HIS A 78 -7.34 6.20 -5.25
CA HIS A 78 -7.46 5.69 -6.62
C HIS A 78 -7.11 4.20 -6.75
N ILE A 79 -7.04 3.46 -5.63
CA ILE A 79 -6.62 2.06 -5.62
C ILE A 79 -7.65 1.16 -6.31
N GLY A 80 -8.94 1.47 -6.13
CA GLY A 80 -10.07 0.82 -6.79
C GLY A 80 -10.35 1.33 -8.20
N ASP A 81 -9.74 2.45 -8.60
CA ASP A 81 -9.94 3.05 -9.91
C ASP A 81 -9.27 2.24 -11.02
N GLU A 82 -9.56 2.63 -12.27
CA GLU A 82 -9.14 1.97 -13.51
C GLU A 82 -7.62 1.81 -13.69
N SER A 83 -6.77 2.30 -12.79
CA SER A 83 -5.31 2.12 -12.85
C SER A 83 -4.85 0.84 -12.13
N LEU A 84 -4.95 0.80 -10.80
CA LEU A 84 -4.44 -0.32 -9.99
C LEU A 84 -5.34 -1.55 -10.10
N GLY A 85 -6.66 -1.35 -10.06
CA GLY A 85 -7.63 -2.42 -10.29
C GLY A 85 -7.50 -3.06 -11.69
N PHE A 86 -7.20 -2.26 -12.73
CA PHE A 86 -6.93 -2.79 -14.06
C PHE A 86 -5.64 -3.60 -14.11
N LYS A 87 -4.53 -3.10 -13.54
CA LYS A 87 -3.26 -3.85 -13.46
C LYS A 87 -3.46 -5.20 -12.76
N LEU A 88 -4.24 -5.23 -11.68
CA LEU A 88 -4.56 -6.47 -10.97
C LEU A 88 -5.35 -7.44 -11.85
N ARG A 89 -6.38 -6.97 -12.57
CA ARG A 89 -7.19 -7.80 -13.48
C ARG A 89 -6.39 -8.34 -14.67
N GLU A 90 -5.61 -7.50 -15.33
CA GLU A 90 -4.86 -7.84 -16.54
C GLU A 90 -3.59 -8.63 -16.27
N HIS A 91 -2.85 -8.27 -15.22
CA HIS A 91 -1.52 -8.82 -14.96
C HIS A 91 -1.47 -9.74 -13.74
N GLY A 92 -2.57 -9.83 -12.98
CA GLY A 92 -2.59 -10.57 -11.72
C GLY A 92 -1.70 -9.94 -10.64
N GLN A 93 -1.24 -8.70 -10.82
CA GLN A 93 -0.44 -8.00 -9.82
C GLN A 93 -0.58 -6.48 -9.98
N ALA A 94 -0.50 -5.79 -8.86
CA ALA A 94 -0.60 -4.34 -8.77
C ALA A 94 0.25 -3.85 -7.59
N GLY A 95 0.71 -2.60 -7.63
CA GLY A 95 1.50 -2.06 -6.54
C GLY A 95 2.12 -0.72 -6.87
N GLU A 96 2.63 -0.06 -5.84
CA GLU A 96 3.26 1.26 -5.90
C GLU A 96 4.46 1.33 -4.96
N VAL A 97 5.41 2.19 -5.26
CA VAL A 97 6.62 2.36 -4.45
C VAL A 97 6.73 3.81 -3.98
N PHE A 98 6.89 3.97 -2.68
CA PHE A 98 7.06 5.27 -2.05
C PHE A 98 8.46 5.40 -1.45
N TYR A 99 9.05 6.59 -1.56
CA TYR A 99 10.40 6.87 -1.09
C TYR A 99 10.35 7.88 0.04
N ALA A 100 10.37 7.35 1.27
CA ALA A 100 10.34 8.19 2.46
C ALA A 100 11.66 8.99 2.64
N PRO A 101 11.58 10.27 3.07
CA PRO A 101 12.75 11.11 3.27
C PRO A 101 13.77 10.49 4.22
N GLY A 102 15.03 10.37 3.78
CA GLY A 102 16.11 9.83 4.62
C GLY A 102 16.05 8.33 4.88
N SER A 103 15.16 7.59 4.20
CA SER A 103 15.07 6.13 4.27
C SER A 103 15.07 5.49 2.89
N GLY A 104 15.10 4.16 2.83
CA GLY A 104 14.87 3.41 1.59
C GLY A 104 13.43 3.52 1.11
N GLY A 105 13.16 3.03 -0.10
CA GLY A 105 11.80 2.91 -0.62
C GLY A 105 11.04 1.77 0.05
N LYS A 106 9.72 1.92 0.19
CA LYS A 106 8.79 0.87 0.61
C LYS A 106 7.82 0.58 -0.54
N ALA A 107 7.77 -0.68 -0.97
CA ALA A 107 6.90 -1.15 -2.03
C ALA A 107 5.66 -1.80 -1.41
N PHE A 108 4.49 -1.40 -1.87
CA PHE A 108 3.19 -1.95 -1.50
C PHE A 108 2.59 -2.67 -2.70
N TRP A 109 2.04 -3.86 -2.50
CA TRP A 109 1.67 -4.72 -3.62
C TRP A 109 0.53 -5.69 -3.31
N ILE A 110 -0.16 -6.07 -4.39
CA ILE A 110 -1.08 -7.20 -4.48
C ILE A 110 -0.55 -8.13 -5.56
N LYS A 111 -0.58 -9.44 -5.31
CA LYS A 111 -0.20 -10.47 -6.27
C LYS A 111 -1.14 -11.66 -6.21
N ARG A 112 -1.70 -12.04 -7.37
CA ARG A 112 -2.47 -13.27 -7.57
C ARG A 112 -1.52 -14.47 -7.52
N VAL A 113 -1.95 -15.49 -6.79
CA VAL A 113 -1.22 -16.74 -6.61
C VAL A 113 -2.14 -17.90 -6.99
N ASP A 114 -1.60 -18.80 -7.81
CA ASP A 114 -2.29 -20.02 -8.22
C ASP A 114 -1.88 -21.14 -7.26
N GLY A 115 -2.83 -21.84 -6.64
CA GLY A 115 -2.47 -22.95 -5.76
C GLY A 115 -3.48 -23.25 -4.66
N LYS A 116 -2.98 -23.71 -3.51
CA LYS A 116 -3.78 -23.92 -2.30
C LYS A 116 -4.38 -22.59 -1.86
N SER A 117 -5.61 -22.62 -1.36
CA SER A 117 -6.30 -21.45 -0.83
C SER A 117 -5.59 -20.92 0.43
N CYS A 118 -6.01 -19.77 0.95
CA CYS A 118 -5.47 -19.16 2.17
C CYS A 118 -5.76 -19.99 3.44
N ALA A 119 -6.61 -21.02 3.33
CA ALA A 119 -6.85 -21.98 4.39
C ALA A 119 -5.62 -22.87 4.63
N THR A 120 -5.01 -22.69 5.80
CA THR A 120 -4.02 -23.62 6.41
C THR A 120 -4.60 -25.01 6.62
#